data_AF-C7P7J4-F1
#
_entry.id   AF-C7P7J4-F1
#
_cell.length_a   1.000
_cell.length_b   1.000
_cell.length_c   1.000
_cell.angle_alpha   90.00
_cell.angle_beta   90.00
_cell.angle_gamma   90.00
#
_symmetry.space_group_name_H-M   'P 1'
#
loop_
_entity.id
_entity.type
_entity.pdbx_description
1 polymer ?
#
loop_
_entity_poly.entity_id
_entity_poly.type
_entity_poly.pdbx_seq_one_letter_code
_entity_poly.pdbx_strand_id
1 'polypeptide(L)'
;MKQKPIILIHDVSPVYFEELKKITKVIDKYHYQNMTYLFLIVNHANEHNLKNYPEFVDYLHKLEREGYHIEFHAYNHVGNEFDCNKTTAKEKLNKSFEILEECGFKTKDIDYFIPPRYKISEDAKKVFLQKNITIIFKNKMITNKNGSVSDIEITNKEYTWYLQKSLVSSAKKSVIIDYNLSIKEKKLFFLSIHPKAVNYGGGLEFLDEFLNETSKN
;
A
#
# COMPACT_ATOMS: atom_id res chain seq x y z
N MET A 1 -10.08 9.92 -20.87
CA MET A 1 -8.79 9.87 -20.14
C MET A 1 -8.57 8.42 -19.73
N LYS A 2 -7.42 7.81 -20.06
CA LYS A 2 -7.10 6.44 -19.64
C LYS A 2 -6.85 6.45 -18.13
N GLN A 3 -7.33 5.43 -17.44
CA GLN A 3 -7.12 5.28 -16.01
C GLN A 3 -5.65 4.93 -15.73
N LYS A 4 -4.92 5.79 -15.01
CA LYS A 4 -3.55 5.48 -14.58
C LYS A 4 -3.51 4.34 -13.55
N PRO A 5 -2.44 3.51 -13.54
CA PRO A 5 -2.25 2.51 -12.49
C PRO A 5 -2.08 3.20 -11.12
N ILE A 6 -2.56 2.55 -10.07
CA ILE A 6 -2.34 2.97 -8.68
C ILE A 6 -1.23 2.10 -8.10
N ILE A 7 -0.31 2.71 -7.36
CA ILE A 7 0.84 2.03 -6.76
C ILE A 7 0.56 1.84 -5.27
N LEU A 8 0.64 0.60 -4.81
CA LEU A 8 0.48 0.26 -3.40
C LEU A 8 1.86 -0.18 -2.86
N ILE A 9 2.45 0.62 -1.99
CA ILE A 9 3.70 0.26 -1.30
C ILE A 9 3.34 -0.36 0.03
N HIS A 10 3.58 -1.67 0.16
CA HIS A 10 3.28 -2.46 1.35
C HIS A 10 4.41 -2.37 2.37
N ASP A 11 4.16 -2.80 3.59
CA ASP A 11 5.16 -2.96 4.66
C ASP A 11 6.01 -1.72 4.94
N VAL A 12 5.48 -0.51 4.68
CA VAL A 12 6.21 0.74 4.89
C VAL A 12 6.52 0.87 6.38
N SER A 13 7.80 0.97 6.72
CA SER A 13 8.28 1.00 8.10
C SER A 13 9.72 1.51 8.16
N PRO A 14 10.22 1.92 9.34
CA PRO A 14 11.58 2.44 9.48
C PRO A 14 12.69 1.50 9.01
N VAL A 15 12.45 0.18 9.07
CA VAL A 15 13.41 -0.87 8.63
C VAL A 15 13.75 -0.76 7.15
N TYR A 16 12.86 -0.19 6.34
CA TYR A 16 13.03 -0.08 4.89
C TYR A 16 13.18 1.35 4.40
N PHE A 17 13.70 2.25 5.24
CA PHE A 17 13.75 3.67 4.95
C PHE A 17 14.57 3.99 3.68
N GLU A 18 15.75 3.39 3.54
CA GLU A 18 16.62 3.62 2.37
C GLU A 18 16.05 3.03 1.08
N GLU A 19 15.36 1.89 1.19
CA GLU A 19 14.62 1.29 0.09
C GLU A 19 13.48 2.20 -0.37
N LEU A 20 12.70 2.75 0.57
CA LEU A 20 11.61 3.67 0.29
C LEU A 20 12.12 4.92 -0.44
N LYS A 21 13.22 5.54 0.01
CA LYS A 21 13.84 6.70 -0.67
C LYS A 21 14.17 6.42 -2.13
N LYS A 22 14.65 5.22 -2.45
CA LYS A 22 14.95 4.80 -3.84
C LYS A 22 13.68 4.60 -4.66
N ILE A 23 12.65 4.01 -4.06
CA ILE A 23 11.36 3.78 -4.73
C ILE A 23 10.69 5.12 -5.07
N THR A 24 10.59 6.03 -4.11
CA THR A 24 9.92 7.32 -4.32
C THR A 24 10.64 8.14 -5.39
N LYS A 25 11.98 8.11 -5.45
CA LYS A 25 12.73 8.77 -6.54
C LYS A 25 12.32 8.29 -7.95
N VAL A 26 12.02 7.00 -8.11
CA VAL A 26 11.52 6.46 -9.39
C VAL A 26 10.08 6.92 -9.66
N ILE A 27 9.23 6.91 -8.63
CA ILE A 27 7.83 7.37 -8.72
C ILE A 27 7.75 8.86 -9.07
N ASP A 28 8.58 9.68 -8.41
CA ASP A 28 8.65 11.13 -8.56
C ASP A 28 9.02 11.54 -9.98
N LYS A 29 9.94 10.79 -10.61
CA LYS A 29 10.38 11.01 -12.00
C LYS A 29 9.23 11.03 -13.00
N TYR A 30 8.12 10.33 -12.71
CA TYR A 30 6.97 10.20 -13.60
C TYR A 30 5.69 10.85 -13.06
N HIS A 31 5.80 11.63 -11.98
CA HIS A 31 4.69 12.36 -11.36
C HIS A 31 3.54 11.45 -10.87
N TYR A 32 3.89 10.32 -10.23
CA TYR A 32 2.93 9.33 -9.72
C TYR A 32 2.60 9.48 -8.23
N GLN A 33 3.02 10.56 -7.57
CA GLN A 33 2.81 10.79 -6.12
C GLN A 33 1.34 10.64 -5.73
N ASN A 34 0.44 11.37 -6.41
CA ASN A 34 -1.02 11.35 -6.20
C ASN A 34 -1.69 9.99 -6.46
N MET A 35 -0.97 9.07 -7.10
CA MET A 35 -1.44 7.72 -7.41
C MET A 35 -0.73 6.65 -6.58
N THR A 36 0.04 7.04 -5.56
CA THR A 36 0.83 6.14 -4.72
C THR A 36 0.37 6.17 -3.27
N TYR A 37 0.09 5.00 -2.72
CA TYR A 37 -0.41 4.79 -1.37
C TYR A 37 0.63 4.00 -0.56
N LEU A 38 1.01 4.54 0.59
CA LEU A 38 2.04 4.00 1.49
C LEU A 38 1.36 3.31 2.67
N PHE A 39 1.35 1.98 2.68
CA PHE A 39 0.70 1.18 3.72
C PHE A 39 1.67 0.95 4.89
N LEU A 40 1.45 1.72 5.95
CA LEU A 40 2.35 1.87 7.09
C LEU A 40 2.11 0.80 8.18
N ILE A 41 3.23 0.24 8.67
CA ILE A 41 3.29 -0.55 9.90
C ILE A 41 3.82 0.34 11.01
N VAL A 42 3.00 0.61 12.02
CA VAL A 42 3.30 1.62 13.05
C VAL A 42 4.26 1.13 14.15
N ASN A 43 4.41 -0.19 14.32
CA ASN A 43 5.30 -0.82 15.29
C ASN A 43 5.83 -2.16 14.75
N HIS A 44 6.57 -2.11 13.65
CA HIS A 44 7.00 -3.31 12.91
C HIS A 44 7.73 -4.29 13.82
N ALA A 45 7.25 -5.54 13.83
CA ALA A 45 7.74 -6.66 14.63
C ALA A 45 7.68 -6.42 16.16
N ASN A 46 6.99 -5.37 16.61
CA ASN A 46 7.02 -4.83 17.98
C ASN A 46 8.39 -4.26 18.41
N GLU A 47 9.30 -4.06 17.46
CA GLU A 47 10.67 -3.59 17.73
C GLU A 47 10.90 -2.18 17.18
N HIS A 48 10.19 -1.83 16.10
CA HIS A 48 10.38 -0.57 15.39
C HIS A 48 9.13 0.31 15.48
N ASN A 49 8.84 0.78 16.70
CA ASN A 49 7.78 1.75 16.94
C ASN A 49 8.09 3.07 16.21
N LEU A 50 7.16 3.53 15.38
CA LEU A 50 7.29 4.71 14.53
C LEU A 50 7.74 5.96 15.29
N LYS A 51 7.30 6.15 16.54
CA LYS A 51 7.66 7.30 17.39
C LYS A 51 9.16 7.44 17.63
N ASN A 52 9.90 6.33 17.56
CA ASN A 52 11.33 6.30 17.80
C ASN A 52 12.16 6.67 16.55
N TYR A 53 11.51 6.99 15.43
CA TYR A 53 12.17 7.25 14.15
C TYR A 53 11.71 8.59 13.54
N PRO A 54 12.02 9.74 14.18
CA PRO A 54 11.55 11.05 13.75
C PRO A 54 11.97 11.41 12.31
N GLU A 55 13.19 11.04 11.87
CA GLU A 55 13.62 11.29 10.48
C GLU A 55 12.73 10.56 9.46
N PHE A 56 12.34 9.32 9.77
CA PHE A 56 11.43 8.56 8.93
C PHE A 56 10.03 9.18 8.91
N VAL A 57 9.53 9.63 10.07
CA VAL A 57 8.25 10.33 10.19
C VAL A 57 8.26 11.64 9.39
N ASP A 58 9.30 12.46 9.53
CA ASP A 58 9.48 13.70 8.77
C ASP A 58 9.51 13.45 7.26
N TYR A 59 10.13 12.35 6.85
CA TYR A 59 10.13 11.94 5.46
C TYR A 59 8.74 11.55 4.96
N LEU A 60 7.97 10.78 5.73
CA LEU A 60 6.59 10.45 5.36
C LEU A 60 5.71 11.70 5.26
N HIS A 61 5.86 12.67 6.17
CA HIS A 61 5.18 13.96 6.08
C HIS A 61 5.59 14.78 4.85
N LYS A 62 6.87 14.70 4.44
CA LYS A 62 7.32 15.29 3.17
C LYS A 62 6.60 14.65 1.99
N LEU A 63 6.53 13.32 1.95
CA LEU A 63 5.83 12.59 0.88
C LEU A 63 4.33 12.94 0.85
N GLU A 64 3.68 13.03 2.00
CA GLU A 64 2.27 13.46 2.09
C GLU A 64 2.06 14.84 1.45
N ARG A 65 2.94 15.81 1.76
CA ARG A 65 2.91 17.15 1.12
C ARG A 65 3.18 17.13 -0.39
N GLU A 66 3.92 16.14 -0.86
CA GLU A 66 4.21 15.93 -2.29
C GLU A 66 3.09 15.17 -3.02
N GLY A 67 2.07 14.72 -2.29
CA GLY A 67 0.86 14.12 -2.83
C GLY A 67 0.72 12.61 -2.63
N TYR A 68 1.68 11.97 -1.94
CA TYR A 68 1.52 10.57 -1.55
C TYR A 68 0.43 10.40 -0.51
N HIS A 69 -0.26 9.26 -0.53
CA HIS A 69 -1.27 8.92 0.48
C HIS A 69 -0.64 8.04 1.56
N ILE A 70 -0.83 8.39 2.83
CA ILE A 70 -0.40 7.57 3.97
C ILE A 70 -1.59 6.74 4.42
N GLU A 71 -1.45 5.42 4.41
CA GLU A 71 -2.54 4.47 4.70
C GLU A 71 -2.13 3.44 5.74
N PHE A 72 -3.10 2.70 6.26
CA PHE A 72 -2.86 1.75 7.34
C PHE A 72 -2.63 0.32 6.82
N HIS A 73 -1.58 -0.33 7.31
CA HIS A 73 -1.30 -1.74 7.01
C HIS A 73 -1.43 -2.63 8.22
N ALA A 74 -0.81 -2.23 9.34
CA ALA A 74 -0.70 -3.08 10.51
C ALA A 74 -0.24 -2.34 11.76
N TYR A 75 -0.52 -2.93 12.92
CA TYR A 75 0.18 -2.54 14.13
C TYR A 75 1.63 -3.04 14.08
N ASN A 76 1.85 -4.35 13.89
CA ASN A 76 3.19 -4.94 13.95
C ASN A 76 3.54 -5.89 12.80
N HIS A 77 2.55 -6.28 11.99
CA HIS A 77 2.71 -7.17 10.85
C HIS A 77 3.26 -8.57 11.21
N VAL A 78 2.92 -9.06 12.40
CA VAL A 78 3.28 -10.42 12.83
C VAL A 78 2.14 -11.40 12.50
N GLY A 79 2.45 -12.42 11.70
CA GLY A 79 1.50 -13.49 11.36
C GLY A 79 0.33 -13.00 10.51
N ASN A 80 -0.89 -13.43 10.85
CA ASN A 80 -2.14 -12.96 10.25
C ASN A 80 -2.82 -12.00 11.23
N GLU A 81 -2.21 -10.82 11.43
CA GLU A 81 -2.45 -9.96 12.60
C GLU A 81 -3.94 -9.66 12.90
N PHE A 82 -4.76 -9.46 11.87
CA PHE A 82 -6.18 -9.14 11.98
C PHE A 82 -7.11 -10.34 11.77
N ASP A 83 -6.58 -11.55 11.72
CA ASP A 83 -7.35 -12.79 11.87
C ASP A 83 -7.64 -13.04 13.37
N CYS A 84 -8.42 -12.14 13.96
CA CYS A 84 -8.69 -12.09 15.40
C CYS A 84 -10.14 -11.66 15.69
N ASN A 85 -10.55 -11.68 16.95
CA ASN A 85 -11.89 -11.22 17.33
C ASN A 85 -12.02 -9.69 17.29
N LYS A 86 -13.27 -9.21 17.36
CA LYS A 86 -13.61 -7.78 17.29
C LYS A 86 -12.89 -6.91 18.33
N THR A 87 -12.75 -7.40 19.56
CA THR A 87 -12.12 -6.65 20.66
C THR A 87 -10.64 -6.45 20.39
N THR A 88 -9.92 -7.51 20.03
CA THR A 88 -8.49 -7.44 19.69
C THR A 88 -8.24 -6.57 18.46
N ALA A 89 -9.07 -6.67 17.44
CA ALA A 89 -8.97 -5.82 16.25
C ALA A 89 -9.13 -4.33 16.59
N LYS A 90 -10.12 -3.98 17.42
CA LYS A 90 -10.33 -2.60 17.90
C LYS A 90 -9.15 -2.09 18.71
N GLU A 91 -8.64 -2.90 19.63
CA GLU A 91 -7.52 -2.52 20.47
C GLU A 91 -6.27 -2.22 19.62
N LYS A 92 -5.95 -3.11 18.68
CA LYS A 92 -4.82 -2.92 17.74
C LYS A 92 -4.98 -1.67 16.90
N LEU A 93 -6.17 -1.45 16.33
CA LEU A 93 -6.45 -0.29 15.50
C LEU A 93 -6.34 1.01 16.30
N ASN A 94 -6.93 1.05 17.50
CA ASN A 94 -6.88 2.23 18.36
C ASN A 94 -5.44 2.56 18.79
N LYS A 95 -4.66 1.57 19.24
CA LYS A 95 -3.24 1.76 19.56
C LYS A 95 -2.44 2.24 18.35
N SER A 96 -2.77 1.74 17.17
CA SER A 96 -2.10 2.19 15.95
C SER A 96 -2.41 3.64 15.64
N PHE A 97 -3.67 4.05 15.80
CA PHE A 97 -4.12 5.41 15.53
C PHE A 97 -3.57 6.40 16.56
N GLU A 98 -3.46 6.01 17.82
CA GLU A 98 -2.75 6.78 18.85
C GLU A 98 -1.28 7.00 18.46
N ILE A 99 -0.57 5.96 17.98
CA ILE A 99 0.80 6.12 17.49
C ILE A 99 0.88 7.08 16.29
N LEU A 100 -0.04 6.97 15.33
CA LEU A 100 -0.10 7.85 14.16
C LEU A 100 -0.36 9.32 14.55
N GLU A 101 -1.31 9.56 15.46
CA GLU A 101 -1.64 10.90 15.96
C GLU A 101 -0.47 11.55 16.70
N GLU A 102 0.22 10.80 17.55
CA GLU A 102 1.43 11.28 18.23
C GLU A 102 2.58 11.58 17.26
N CYS A 103 2.65 10.88 16.12
CA CYS A 103 3.57 11.19 15.03
C CYS A 103 3.06 12.32 14.11
N GLY A 104 1.92 12.94 14.42
CA GLY A 104 1.37 14.09 13.69
C GLY A 104 0.54 13.74 12.46
N PHE A 105 0.20 12.48 12.23
CA PHE A 105 -0.70 12.08 11.14
C PHE A 105 -2.17 12.29 11.54
N LYS A 106 -3.00 12.62 10.56
CA LYS A 106 -4.45 12.75 10.75
C LYS A 106 -5.12 11.41 10.47
N THR A 107 -5.42 10.66 11.52
CA THR A 107 -6.05 9.32 11.42
C THR A 107 -7.42 9.31 10.73
N LYS A 108 -8.11 10.45 10.72
CA LYS A 108 -9.37 10.67 9.97
C LYS A 108 -9.19 10.69 8.45
N ASP A 109 -7.96 10.89 7.97
CA ASP A 109 -7.62 10.93 6.55
C ASP A 109 -7.11 9.55 6.07
N ILE A 110 -7.10 8.53 6.94
CA ILE A 110 -6.83 7.13 6.57
C ILE A 110 -8.10 6.53 5.94
N ASP A 111 -8.06 6.28 4.64
CA ASP A 111 -9.19 5.78 3.87
C ASP A 111 -9.07 4.30 3.54
N TYR A 112 -7.85 3.75 3.56
CA TYR A 112 -7.55 2.42 3.07
C TYR A 112 -6.79 1.57 4.08
N PHE A 113 -7.08 0.27 4.03
CA PHE A 113 -6.40 -0.75 4.80
C PHE A 113 -6.10 -1.97 3.93
N ILE A 114 -4.87 -2.45 3.99
CA ILE A 114 -4.48 -3.76 3.47
C ILE A 114 -4.18 -4.66 4.65
N PRO A 115 -4.90 -5.79 4.82
CA PRO A 115 -4.56 -6.72 5.89
C PRO A 115 -3.24 -7.43 5.58
N PRO A 116 -2.38 -7.66 6.59
CA PRO A 116 -1.20 -8.50 6.44
C PRO A 116 -1.55 -9.83 5.78
N ARG A 117 -0.80 -10.18 4.72
CA ARG A 117 -1.01 -11.40 3.91
C ARG A 117 -2.41 -11.52 3.30
N TYR A 118 -3.14 -10.41 3.19
CA TYR A 118 -4.54 -10.36 2.77
C TYR A 118 -5.49 -11.19 3.65
N LYS A 119 -5.15 -11.41 4.92
CA LYS A 119 -5.93 -12.23 5.86
C LYS A 119 -6.51 -11.39 7.00
N ILE A 120 -7.83 -11.48 7.16
CA ILE A 120 -8.60 -10.77 8.17
C ILE A 120 -9.90 -11.52 8.46
N SER A 121 -10.31 -11.58 9.73
CA SER A 121 -11.57 -12.20 10.15
C SER A 121 -12.80 -11.33 9.82
N GLU A 122 -14.00 -11.90 9.79
CA GLU A 122 -15.24 -11.12 9.61
C GLU A 122 -15.46 -10.08 10.71
N ASP A 123 -15.05 -10.41 11.94
CA ASP A 123 -15.15 -9.50 13.07
C ASP A 123 -14.24 -8.29 12.93
N ALA A 124 -13.00 -8.51 12.52
CA ALA A 124 -12.06 -7.44 12.25
C ALA A 124 -12.50 -6.60 11.04
N LYS A 125 -12.99 -7.22 9.94
CA LYS A 125 -13.54 -6.48 8.79
C LYS A 125 -14.60 -5.47 9.21
N LYS A 126 -15.54 -5.86 10.08
CA LYS A 126 -16.57 -4.96 10.61
C LYS A 126 -15.98 -3.75 11.35
N VAL A 127 -14.86 -3.91 12.07
CA VAL A 127 -14.20 -2.80 12.78
C VAL A 127 -13.72 -1.73 11.81
N PHE A 128 -13.05 -2.13 10.73
CA PHE A 128 -12.57 -1.19 9.70
C PHE A 128 -13.73 -0.53 8.94
N LEU A 129 -14.71 -1.33 8.49
CA LEU A 129 -15.87 -0.81 7.76
C LEU A 129 -16.75 0.12 8.60
N GLN A 130 -16.82 -0.07 9.92
CA GLN A 130 -17.53 0.85 10.84
C GLN A 130 -16.84 2.21 10.98
N LYS A 131 -15.54 2.28 10.69
CA LYS A 131 -14.77 3.52 10.61
C LYS A 131 -14.70 4.09 9.18
N ASN A 132 -15.48 3.53 8.25
CA ASN A 132 -15.48 3.87 6.82
C ASN A 132 -14.13 3.63 6.11
N ILE A 133 -13.27 2.77 6.67
CA ILE A 133 -12.00 2.40 6.05
C ILE A 133 -12.26 1.28 5.03
N THR A 134 -11.83 1.51 3.79
CA THR A 134 -11.94 0.55 2.69
C THR A 134 -10.86 -0.52 2.80
N ILE A 135 -11.25 -1.80 2.74
CA ILE A 135 -10.32 -2.94 2.84
C ILE A 135 -9.93 -3.41 1.45
N ILE A 136 -8.65 -3.42 1.12
CA ILE A 136 -8.13 -3.86 -0.18
C ILE A 136 -7.63 -5.31 -0.09
N PHE A 137 -8.11 -6.17 -0.98
CA PHE A 137 -7.68 -7.56 -1.15
C PHE A 137 -6.94 -7.76 -2.50
N LYS A 138 -6.61 -9.01 -2.82
CA LYS A 138 -5.94 -9.36 -4.10
C LYS A 138 -6.78 -9.12 -5.34
N ASN A 139 -8.10 -9.26 -5.24
CA ASN A 139 -9.01 -9.21 -6.40
C ASN A 139 -10.27 -8.36 -6.17
N LYS A 140 -10.42 -7.79 -4.97
CA LYS A 140 -11.54 -6.91 -4.64
C LYS A 140 -11.17 -5.88 -3.58
N MET A 141 -11.95 -4.82 -3.49
CA MET A 141 -12.03 -3.97 -2.31
C MET A 141 -13.39 -4.13 -1.65
N ILE A 142 -13.45 -3.97 -0.34
CA ILE A 142 -14.70 -3.90 0.41
C ILE A 142 -14.79 -2.52 1.03
N THR A 143 -15.83 -1.78 0.69
CA THR A 143 -16.06 -0.42 1.19
C THR A 143 -17.41 -0.33 1.88
N ASN A 144 -17.53 0.56 2.84
CA ASN A 144 -18.82 0.93 3.44
C ASN A 144 -19.10 2.39 3.10
N LYS A 145 -20.06 2.62 2.20
CA LYS A 145 -20.49 3.98 1.83
C LYS A 145 -21.90 4.19 2.32
N ASN A 146 -22.08 5.15 3.22
CA ASN A 146 -23.38 5.52 3.79
C ASN A 146 -24.15 4.34 4.41
N GLY A 147 -23.45 3.40 5.05
CA GLY A 147 -24.06 2.23 5.69
C GLY A 147 -24.29 1.03 4.76
N SER A 148 -23.98 1.16 3.47
CA SER A 148 -24.04 0.05 2.51
C SER A 148 -22.64 -0.51 2.26
N VAL A 149 -22.45 -1.78 2.58
CA VAL A 149 -21.23 -2.52 2.24
C VAL A 149 -21.31 -2.96 0.78
N SER A 150 -20.26 -2.70 0.00
CA SER A 150 -20.14 -3.18 -1.37
C SER A 150 -18.75 -3.72 -1.68
N ASP A 151 -18.73 -4.71 -2.57
CA ASP A 151 -17.52 -5.28 -3.14
C ASP A 151 -17.24 -4.61 -4.49
N ILE A 152 -16.00 -4.17 -4.70
CA ILE A 152 -15.52 -3.58 -5.95
C ILE A 152 -14.46 -4.50 -6.52
N GLU A 153 -14.67 -5.05 -7.71
CA GLU A 153 -13.65 -5.85 -8.39
C GLU A 153 -12.45 -4.99 -8.80
N ILE A 154 -11.25 -5.51 -8.56
CA ILE A 154 -9.99 -4.85 -8.90
C ILE A 154 -9.00 -5.87 -9.46
N THR A 155 -7.96 -5.37 -10.11
CA THR A 155 -6.75 -6.13 -10.41
C THR A 155 -5.64 -5.62 -9.51
N ASN A 156 -5.15 -6.46 -8.59
CA ASN A 156 -4.03 -6.13 -7.73
C ASN A 156 -2.95 -7.21 -7.83
N LYS A 157 -1.78 -6.85 -8.34
CA LYS A 157 -0.69 -7.78 -8.62
C LYS A 157 0.66 -7.20 -8.26
N GLU A 158 1.60 -8.08 -7.92
CA GLU A 158 3.01 -7.76 -7.70
C GLU A 158 3.87 -8.56 -8.67
N TYR A 159 4.75 -7.87 -9.39
CA TYR A 159 5.66 -8.46 -10.39
C TYR A 159 7.13 -8.30 -9.98
N THR A 160 7.38 -7.56 -8.91
CA THR A 160 8.72 -7.12 -8.49
C THR A 160 9.29 -7.94 -7.34
N TRP A 161 8.58 -8.98 -6.87
CA TRP A 161 8.99 -9.77 -5.72
C TRP A 161 10.33 -10.49 -5.98
N TYR A 162 11.43 -9.88 -5.52
CA TYR A 162 12.81 -10.30 -5.77
C TYR A 162 13.09 -10.59 -7.26
N LEU A 163 12.60 -9.72 -8.13
CA LEU A 163 12.70 -9.86 -9.58
C LEU A 163 14.17 -9.83 -10.03
N GLN A 164 14.61 -10.88 -10.73
CA GLN A 164 15.94 -10.92 -11.35
C GLN A 164 15.99 -10.04 -12.60
N LYS A 165 17.14 -9.40 -12.87
CA LYS A 165 17.33 -8.51 -14.03
C LYS A 165 17.00 -9.17 -15.37
N SER A 166 17.36 -10.43 -15.54
CA SER A 166 17.06 -11.21 -16.77
C SER A 166 15.56 -11.40 -17.04
N LEU A 167 14.69 -11.20 -16.04
CA LEU A 167 13.25 -11.40 -16.14
C LEU A 167 12.47 -10.08 -16.29
N VAL A 168 13.12 -8.92 -16.25
CA VAL A 168 12.47 -7.60 -16.33
C VAL A 168 11.60 -7.47 -17.57
N SER A 169 12.14 -7.81 -18.74
CA SER A 169 11.40 -7.74 -20.02
C SER A 169 10.14 -8.63 -20.02
N SER A 170 10.21 -9.81 -19.40
CA SER A 170 9.06 -10.72 -19.31
C SER A 170 8.02 -10.20 -18.33
N ALA A 171 8.43 -9.74 -17.15
CA ALA A 171 7.56 -9.11 -16.18
C ALA A 171 6.84 -7.89 -16.76
N LYS A 172 7.56 -7.04 -17.51
CA LYS A 172 7.01 -5.87 -18.19
C LYS A 172 5.88 -6.25 -19.16
N LYS A 173 6.08 -7.29 -19.97
CA LYS A 173 5.03 -7.78 -20.88
C LYS A 173 3.78 -8.21 -20.11
N SER A 174 3.97 -8.95 -19.01
CA SER A 174 2.85 -9.42 -18.17
C SER A 174 2.07 -8.27 -17.54
N VAL A 175 2.75 -7.28 -16.93
CA VAL A 175 2.07 -6.15 -16.27
C VAL A 175 1.30 -5.29 -17.28
N ILE A 176 1.83 -5.08 -18.50
CA ILE A 176 1.15 -4.29 -19.54
C ILE A 176 -0.10 -5.02 -20.06
N ILE A 177 -0.04 -6.34 -20.22
CA ILE A 177 -1.22 -7.14 -20.60
C ILE A 177 -2.30 -7.01 -19.53
N ASP A 178 -1.94 -7.24 -18.26
CA ASP A 178 -2.89 -7.17 -17.15
C ASP A 178 -3.48 -5.76 -17.00
N TYR A 179 -2.67 -4.71 -17.10
CA TYR A 179 -3.12 -3.31 -17.05
C TYR A 179 -4.10 -2.96 -18.16
N ASN A 180 -3.80 -3.33 -19.41
CA ASN A 180 -4.69 -3.09 -20.55
C ASN A 180 -6.00 -3.89 -20.43
N LEU A 181 -5.94 -5.10 -19.89
CA LEU A 181 -7.13 -5.90 -19.62
C LEU A 181 -8.01 -5.25 -18.54
N SER A 182 -7.42 -4.76 -17.45
CA SER A 182 -8.17 -4.04 -16.41
C SER A 182 -8.87 -2.80 -16.97
N ILE A 183 -8.22 -2.04 -17.85
CA ILE A 183 -8.86 -0.89 -18.53
C ILE A 183 -10.06 -1.36 -19.36
N LYS A 184 -9.89 -2.43 -20.16
CA LYS A 184 -10.96 -2.99 -20.99
C LYS A 184 -12.15 -3.46 -20.15
N GLU A 185 -11.87 -4.07 -19.01
CA GLU A 185 -12.87 -4.56 -18.04
C GLU A 185 -13.40 -3.47 -17.10
N LYS A 186 -12.92 -2.23 -17.23
CA LYS A 186 -13.26 -1.09 -16.36
C LYS A 186 -12.97 -1.36 -14.87
N LYS A 187 -11.90 -2.11 -14.59
CA LYS A 187 -11.41 -2.41 -13.24
C LYS A 187 -10.26 -1.48 -12.87
N LEU A 188 -10.15 -1.17 -11.58
CA LEU A 188 -8.94 -0.50 -11.09
C LEU A 188 -7.74 -1.45 -11.16
N PHE A 189 -6.61 -0.93 -11.62
CA PHE A 189 -5.35 -1.66 -11.66
C PHE A 189 -4.39 -1.14 -10.59
N PHE A 190 -4.01 -2.02 -9.68
CA PHE A 190 -3.07 -1.79 -8.59
C PHE A 190 -1.78 -2.57 -8.85
N LEU A 191 -0.66 -1.86 -8.87
CA LEU A 191 0.67 -2.46 -8.77
C LEU A 191 1.08 -2.48 -7.29
N SER A 192 1.03 -3.65 -6.67
CA SER A 192 1.59 -3.86 -5.34
C SER A 192 3.10 -4.05 -5.42
N ILE A 193 3.84 -3.38 -4.54
CA ILE A 193 5.27 -3.55 -4.36
C ILE A 193 5.62 -3.56 -2.87
N HIS A 194 6.65 -4.32 -2.50
CA HIS A 194 7.23 -4.26 -1.16
C HIS A 194 8.64 -3.67 -1.22
N PRO A 195 8.99 -2.74 -0.31
CA PRO A 195 10.36 -2.34 -0.07
C PRO A 195 11.25 -3.56 0.14
N LYS A 196 12.55 -3.43 -0.15
CA LYS A 196 13.55 -4.52 -0.23
C LYS A 196 13.32 -5.47 -1.41
N ALA A 197 12.12 -6.00 -1.61
CA ALA A 197 11.82 -6.89 -2.73
C ALA A 197 11.91 -6.16 -4.08
N VAL A 198 11.27 -5.00 -4.22
CA VAL A 198 11.36 -4.18 -5.44
C VAL A 198 12.74 -3.56 -5.64
N ASN A 199 13.49 -3.32 -4.55
CA ASN A 199 14.86 -2.79 -4.63
C ASN A 199 15.88 -3.85 -5.06
N TYR A 200 15.51 -5.12 -5.05
CA TYR A 200 16.37 -6.23 -5.45
C TYR A 200 16.41 -6.41 -6.97
N GLY A 201 17.59 -6.76 -7.49
CA GLY A 201 17.76 -7.19 -8.87
C GLY A 201 17.31 -6.16 -9.89
N GLY A 202 16.24 -6.48 -10.61
CA GLY A 202 15.63 -5.65 -11.66
C GLY A 202 14.33 -4.97 -11.26
N GLY A 203 13.93 -4.99 -9.98
CA GLY A 203 12.61 -4.47 -9.57
C GLY A 203 12.44 -2.95 -9.76
N LEU A 204 13.47 -2.13 -9.46
CA LEU A 204 13.41 -0.68 -9.72
C LEU A 204 13.48 -0.35 -11.22
N GLU A 205 14.19 -1.15 -12.01
CA GLU A 205 14.23 -1.02 -13.47
C GLU A 205 12.85 -1.32 -14.07
N PHE A 206 12.22 -2.41 -13.63
CA PHE A 206 10.83 -2.72 -13.97
C PHE A 206 9.88 -1.58 -13.60
N LEU A 207 10.00 -1.04 -12.39
CA LEU A 207 9.13 0.05 -11.93
C LEU A 207 9.32 1.30 -12.79
N ASP A 208 10.56 1.69 -13.07
CA ASP A 208 10.89 2.84 -13.91
C ASP A 208 10.30 2.69 -15.32
N GLU A 209 10.49 1.53 -15.94
CA GLU A 209 9.97 1.26 -17.27
C GLU A 209 8.44 1.22 -17.33
N PHE A 210 7.79 0.59 -16.36
CA PHE A 210 6.33 0.50 -16.31
C PHE A 210 5.69 1.89 -16.10
N LEU A 211 6.23 2.70 -15.20
CA LEU A 211 5.74 4.05 -14.97
C LEU A 211 5.98 4.96 -16.19
N ASN A 212 7.12 4.84 -16.87
CA ASN A 212 7.39 5.56 -18.12
C ASN A 212 6.39 5.21 -19.24
N GLU A 213 6.01 3.93 -19.35
CA GLU A 213 5.07 3.48 -20.37
C GLU A 213 3.66 4.03 -20.07
N THR A 214 3.27 4.01 -18.81
CA THR A 214 1.93 4.39 -18.37
C THR A 214 1.77 5.90 -18.16
N SER A 215 2.86 6.67 -18.04
CA SER A 215 2.83 8.14 -17.95
C SER A 215 2.57 8.83 -19.30
N LYS A 216 2.81 8.14 -20.42
CA LYS A 216 2.64 8.66 -21.79
C LYS A 216 1.19 8.59 -22.29
N ASN A 217 0.27 8.06 -21.48
CA ASN A 217 -1.11 7.73 -21.81
C ASN A 217 -2.11 8.60 -21.06
#